data_AF-A0A932HEF8-F1
#
_entry.id   AF-A0A932HEF8-F1
#
_cell.length_a   1.000
_cell.length_b   1.000
_cell.length_c   1.000
_cell.angle_alpha   90.00
_cell.angle_beta   90.00
_cell.angle_gamma   90.00
#
_symmetry.space_group_name_H-M   'P 1'
#
loop_
_entity.id
_entity.type
_entity.pdbx_description
1 polymer ?
#
loop_
_entity_poly.entity_id
_entity_poly.type
_entity_poly.pdbx_seq_one_letter_code
_entity_poly.pdbx_strand_id
1 'polypeptide(L)' 'KEAARRGQEIPFDKRAFLARDIANRVLLSEDSKEGIVAFREKRKPQWKGR' A
#
# COMPACT_ATOMS: atom_id res chain seq x y z
N LYS A 1 3.81 -5.87 2.98
CA LYS A 1 5.01 -6.74 3.22
C LYS A 1 5.70 -7.19 1.93
N GLU A 2 5.02 -7.17 0.78
CA GLU A 2 5.58 -7.60 -0.51
C GLU A 2 6.86 -6.84 -0.91
N ALA A 3 6.84 -5.51 -0.89
CA ALA A 3 7.99 -4.68 -1.27
C ALA A 3 9.26 -5.01 -0.46
N ALA A 4 9.11 -5.26 0.84
CA ALA A 4 10.22 -5.61 1.72
C ALA A 4 10.80 -6.99 1.43
N ARG A 5 9.95 -7.97 1.07
CA ARG A 5 10.39 -9.32 0.71
C ARG A 5 11.10 -9.33 -0.64
N ARG A 6 10.46 -8.76 -1.66
CA ARG A 6 11.00 -8.71 -3.03
C ARG A 6 12.19 -7.76 -3.17
N GLY A 7 12.29 -6.75 -2.29
CA GLY A 7 13.40 -5.82 -2.28
C GLY A 7 14.72 -6.41 -1.78
N GLN A 8 14.73 -7.57 -1.11
CA GLN A 8 15.96 -8.15 -0.55
C GLN A 8 17.00 -8.47 -1.63
N GLU A 9 16.54 -8.92 -2.80
CA GLU A 9 17.37 -9.32 -3.93
C GLU A 9 17.66 -8.16 -4.91
N ILE A 10 17.16 -6.96 -4.62
CA ILE A 10 17.28 -5.78 -5.49
C ILE A 10 18.35 -4.83 -4.94
N PRO A 11 19.21 -4.25 -5.81
CA PRO A 11 20.14 -3.18 -5.44
C PRO A 11 19.44 -2.01 -4.73
N PHE A 12 20.09 -1.42 -3.73
CA PHE A 12 19.49 -0.42 -2.85
C PHE A 12 18.86 0.77 -3.61
N ASP A 13 19.55 1.27 -4.63
CA ASP A 13 19.11 2.35 -5.51
C ASP A 13 17.83 2.02 -6.30
N LYS A 14 17.56 0.72 -6.53
CA LYS A 14 16.38 0.25 -7.26
C LYS A 14 15.19 -0.11 -6.35
N ARG A 15 15.42 -0.30 -5.05
CA ARG A 15 14.35 -0.65 -4.09
C ARG A 15 13.27 0.42 -3.98
N ALA A 16 13.64 1.70 -4.07
CA ALA A 16 12.69 2.81 -4.00
C ALA A 16 11.66 2.78 -5.15
N PHE A 17 12.07 2.38 -6.36
CA PHE A 17 11.17 2.25 -7.50
C PHE A 17 10.18 1.11 -7.33
N LEU A 18 10.64 -0.06 -6.86
CA LEU A 18 9.75 -1.19 -6.54
C LEU A 18 8.74 -0.81 -5.44
N ALA A 19 9.22 -0.16 -4.37
CA ALA A 19 8.36 0.27 -3.28
C ALA A 19 7.30 1.26 -3.76
N ARG A 20 7.67 2.20 -4.64
CA ARG A 20 6.74 3.16 -5.26
C ARG A 20 5.68 2.46 -6.12
N ASP A 21 6.06 1.49 -6.95
CA ASP A 21 5.11 0.74 -7.78
C ASP A 21 4.08 0.01 -6.91
N ILE A 22 4.53 -0.71 -5.88
CA ILE A 22 3.66 -1.44 -4.97
C ILE A 22 2.77 -0.46 -4.18
N ALA A 23 3.31 0.67 -3.73
CA ALA A 23 2.53 1.70 -3.05
C ALA A 23 1.43 2.29 -3.95
N ASN A 24 1.72 2.56 -5.22
CA ASN A 24 0.73 3.05 -6.18
C ASN A 24 -0.43 2.06 -6.38
N ARG A 25 -0.14 0.76 -6.44
CA ARG A 25 -1.19 -0.28 -6.55
C ARG A 25 -2.10 -0.26 -5.33
N VAL A 26 -1.52 -0.18 -4.13
CA VAL A 26 -2.29 -0.09 -2.88
C VAL A 26 -3.12 1.18 -2.85
N LEU A 27 -2.55 2.34 -3.23
CA LEU A 27 -3.27 3.63 -3.21
C LEU A 27 -4.51 3.66 -4.11
N LEU A 28 -4.52 2.87 -5.18
CA LEU A 28 -5.66 2.77 -6.09
C LEU A 28 -6.73 1.79 -5.60
N SER A 29 -6.47 1.01 -4.55
CA SER A 29 -7.41 0.02 -4.03
C SER A 29 -8.62 0.67 -3.35
N GLU A 30 -9.72 -0.08 -3.28
CA GLU A 30 -10.91 0.34 -2.52
C GLU A 30 -10.59 0.52 -1.04
N ASP A 31 -9.75 -0.35 -0.48
CA ASP A 31 -9.33 -0.29 0.91
C ASP A 31 -8.53 0.99 1.19
N SER A 32 -7.67 1.45 0.28
CA SER A 32 -6.96 2.72 0.48
C SER A 32 -7.93 3.91 0.54
N LYS A 33 -8.99 3.89 -0.26
CA LYS A 33 -10.00 4.96 -0.25
C LYS A 33 -10.87 4.88 1.02
N GLU A 34 -11.31 3.69 1.38
CA GLU A 34 -12.10 3.42 2.58
C GLU A 34 -11.36 3.84 3.86
N GLY A 35 -10.05 3.60 3.96
CA GLY A 35 -9.27 4.01 5.12
C GLY A 35 -9.27 5.52 5.34
N ILE A 36 -9.16 6.30 4.26
CA ILE A 36 -9.21 7.77 4.33
C ILE A 36 -10.59 8.24 4.76
N VAL A 37 -11.66 7.67 4.18
CA VAL A 37 -13.05 8.03 4.52
C VAL A 37 -13.37 7.67 5.97
N ALA A 38 -13.06 6.44 6.40
CA ALA A 38 -13.29 5.98 7.76
C ALA A 38 -12.52 6.82 8.80
N PHE A 39 -11.28 7.22 8.49
CA PHE A 39 -10.50 8.12 9.34
C PHE A 39 -11.14 9.51 9.46
N ARG A 40 -11.63 10.06 8.34
CA ARG A 40 -12.34 11.35 8.31
C ARG A 40 -13.63 11.30 9.11
N GLU A 41 -14.40 10.22 8.98
CA GLU A 41 -15.69 10.02 9.63
C GLU A 41 -15.58 9.48 11.06
N LYS A 42 -14.36 9.21 11.56
CA LYS A 42 -14.08 8.66 12.89
C LYS A 42 -14.81 7.33 13.17
N ARG A 43 -15.00 6.52 12.12
CA ARG A 43 -15.59 5.19 12.21
C ARG A 43 -14.56 4.10 11.96
N LYS A 44 -14.91 2.85 12.26
CA LYS A 44 -14.08 1.70 11.90
C LYS A 44 -14.15 1.47 10.38
N PRO A 45 -13.01 1.25 9.72
CA PRO A 45 -12.97 0.92 8.30
C PRO A 45 -13.44 -0.52 8.04
N GLN A 46 -14.07 -0.74 6.88
CA GLN A 46 -14.48 -2.06 6.40
C GLN A 46 -13.58 -2.53 5.27
N TRP A 47 -12.58 -3.34 5.63
CA TRP A 47 -11.60 -3.85 4.68
C TRP A 47 -12.16 -5.02 3.85
N LYS A 48 -11.92 -4.99 2.54
CA LYS A 48 -12.26 -6.08 1.63
C LYS A 48 -11.09 -7.04 1.40
N GLY A 49 -9.86 -6.64 1.74
CA GLY A 49 -8.69 -7.51 1.74
C GLY A 49 -8.25 -7.95 0.34
N ARG A 50 -8.58 -7.18 -0.70
CA ARG A 50 -8.19 -7.42 -2.09
C ARG A 50 -7.14 -6.42 -2.56
#